data_AF-A0A1M7J0X9-F1
#
_entry.id   AF-A0A1M7J0X9-F1
#
_cell.length_a   1.000
_cell.length_b   1.000
_cell.length_c   1.000
_cell.angle_alpha   90.00
_cell.angle_beta   90.00
_cell.angle_gamma   90.00
#
_symmetry.space_group_name_H-M   'P 1'
#
loop_
_entity.id
_entity.type
_entity.pdbx_description
1 polymer ?
#
loop_
_entity_poly.entity_id
_entity_poly.type
_entity_poly.pdbx_seq_one_letter_code
_entity_poly.pdbx_strand_id
1 'polypeptide(L)'
;MPDPQPRKVPGPAPSTVVEGTPATALAGVSNILRNGLGMEVDAPQQILALQGMSPALLDELLDELLDGSEGELHQHQHQHQHQHGYWLASGPQRGMLVLESRASSALVERLQQDAGLMVTDVSHGWCRLRLSGGAVRALLQGDISAELSIHAWPPGQGLATAYRGVAILLYGRAEADIELFVQRSLARSVWQWLEDAIEGANHGLELEPSTTGTGLATTISAEKVANEDRGGLR
;
A
#
# COMPACT_ATOMS: atom_id res chain seq x y z
N MET A 1 20.37 59.56 31.30
CA MET A 1 20.10 58.12 31.43
C MET A 1 20.64 57.44 30.18
N PRO A 2 21.63 56.54 30.27
CA PRO A 2 22.09 55.80 29.10
C PRO A 2 21.10 54.67 28.75
N ASP A 3 20.93 54.48 27.45
CA ASP A 3 20.06 53.52 26.75
C ASP A 3 20.50 52.06 27.04
N PRO A 4 19.61 51.12 27.41
CA PRO A 4 20.00 49.74 27.68
C PRO A 4 20.35 48.99 26.39
N GLN A 5 21.62 48.60 26.27
CA GLN A 5 22.12 47.73 25.20
C GLN A 5 21.39 46.36 25.17
N PRO A 6 21.04 45.82 23.99
CA PRO A 6 20.34 44.55 23.88
C PRO A 6 21.23 43.35 24.27
N ARG A 7 20.69 42.46 25.11
CA ARG A 7 21.35 41.19 25.50
C ARG A 7 21.46 40.25 24.30
N LYS A 8 22.68 39.80 24.00
CA LYS A 8 22.97 38.71 23.06
C LYS A 8 22.32 37.41 23.56
N VAL A 9 21.36 36.87 22.81
CA VAL A 9 20.81 35.53 23.01
C VAL A 9 21.77 34.52 22.34
N PRO A 10 22.16 33.41 23.00
CA PRO A 10 22.98 32.39 22.36
C PRO A 10 22.16 31.67 21.27
N GLY A 11 22.73 31.55 20.07
CA GLY A 11 22.13 30.77 18.99
C GLY A 11 22.07 29.27 19.32
N PRO A 12 21.13 28.53 18.71
CA PRO A 12 21.01 27.09 18.93
C PRO A 12 22.29 26.35 18.49
N ALA A 13 22.70 25.36 19.28
CA ALA A 13 23.83 24.50 18.96
C ALA A 13 23.58 23.76 17.63
N PRO A 14 24.62 23.51 16.81
CA PRO A 14 24.48 22.77 15.57
C PRO A 14 24.04 21.33 15.87
N SER A 15 22.87 20.95 15.34
CA SER A 15 22.40 19.58 15.34
C SER A 15 23.39 18.71 14.57
N THR A 16 23.98 17.73 15.24
CA THR A 16 24.77 16.68 14.62
C THR A 16 23.87 15.90 13.67
N VAL A 17 24.09 16.11 12.38
CA VAL A 17 23.55 15.28 11.30
C VAL A 17 24.18 13.90 11.46
N VAL A 18 23.39 12.94 11.94
CA VAL A 18 23.74 11.52 11.85
C VAL A 18 23.67 11.16 10.38
N GLU A 19 24.84 10.92 9.76
CA GLU A 19 24.94 10.44 8.39
C GLU A 19 24.12 9.14 8.24
N GLY A 20 23.01 9.23 7.51
CA GLY A 20 22.14 8.12 7.23
C GLY A 20 22.78 7.15 6.24
N THR A 21 22.92 5.89 6.66
CA THR A 21 23.17 4.76 5.77
C THR A 21 22.20 4.79 4.58
N PRO A 22 22.66 4.59 3.32
CA PRO A 22 21.83 4.77 2.14
C PRO A 22 20.65 3.79 2.12
N ALA A 23 19.50 4.30 1.65
CA ALA A 23 18.22 3.59 1.48
C ALA A 23 18.26 2.39 0.50
N THR A 24 19.43 2.03 -0.02
CA THR A 24 19.70 0.78 -0.74
C THR A 24 19.56 -0.44 0.17
N ALA A 25 19.66 -0.30 1.49
CA ALA A 25 19.60 -1.42 2.44
C ALA A 25 18.22 -2.08 2.60
N LEU A 26 17.13 -1.49 2.09
CA LEU A 26 15.78 -2.08 2.16
C LEU A 26 15.31 -2.67 0.81
N ALA A 27 16.02 -2.41 -0.28
CA ALA A 27 15.75 -3.04 -1.56
C ALA A 27 16.22 -4.50 -1.48
N GLY A 28 15.28 -5.44 -1.34
CA GLY A 28 15.56 -6.87 -1.20
C GLY A 28 15.21 -7.49 0.16
N VAL A 29 14.50 -6.78 1.05
CA VAL A 29 13.94 -7.41 2.26
C VAL A 29 12.74 -8.26 1.86
N SER A 30 12.99 -9.57 1.71
CA SER A 30 12.01 -10.59 1.35
C SER A 30 10.93 -10.77 2.41
N ASN A 31 9.68 -10.70 1.96
CA ASN A 31 8.49 -11.41 2.44
C ASN A 31 8.51 -11.89 3.89
N ILE A 32 7.89 -11.12 4.77
CA ILE A 32 7.40 -11.66 6.04
C ILE A 32 6.02 -12.25 5.74
N LEU A 33 5.95 -13.54 5.46
CA LEU A 33 4.70 -14.32 5.44
C LEU A 33 4.45 -14.84 6.85
N ARG A 34 3.67 -14.12 7.66
CA ARG A 34 3.26 -14.56 8.99
C ARG A 34 1.74 -14.59 9.06
N ASN A 35 1.17 -15.77 9.32
CA ASN A 35 -0.28 -15.97 9.53
C ASN A 35 -1.17 -15.45 8.38
N GLY A 36 -0.69 -15.58 7.14
CA GLY A 36 -1.41 -15.11 5.95
C GLY A 36 -1.30 -13.60 5.70
N LEU A 37 -0.53 -12.87 6.52
CA LEU A 37 -0.11 -11.50 6.26
C LEU A 37 1.26 -11.52 5.57
N GLY A 38 1.36 -10.83 4.44
CA GLY A 38 2.58 -10.62 3.66
C GLY A 38 2.95 -9.15 3.65
N MET A 39 4.23 -8.85 3.82
CA MET A 39 4.75 -7.49 3.69
C MET A 39 6.00 -7.48 2.79
N GLU A 40 5.98 -6.61 1.78
CA GLU A 40 7.06 -6.45 0.80
C GLU A 40 7.44 -4.96 0.62
N VAL A 41 8.72 -4.70 0.38
CA VAL A 41 9.20 -3.36 -0.02
C VAL A 41 9.49 -3.38 -1.51
N ASP A 42 8.93 -2.41 -2.23
CA ASP A 42 9.29 -2.15 -3.62
C ASP A 42 9.44 -0.64 -3.85
N ALA A 43 10.20 -0.27 -4.86
CA ALA A 43 10.29 1.11 -5.32
C ALA A 43 9.32 1.29 -6.50
N PRO A 44 8.32 2.19 -6.40
CA PRO A 44 7.51 2.52 -7.56
C PRO A 44 8.44 3.07 -8.66
N GLN A 45 8.19 2.68 -9.91
CA GLN A 45 9.04 3.05 -11.03
C GLN A 45 9.04 4.56 -11.27
N GLN A 46 7.88 5.20 -11.09
CA GLN A 46 7.79 6.65 -11.06
C GLN A 46 6.61 7.14 -10.23
N ILE A 47 6.82 8.22 -9.50
CA ILE A 47 5.75 8.99 -8.87
C ILE A 47 5.90 10.46 -9.27
N LEU A 48 4.84 11.00 -9.85
CA LEU A 48 4.74 12.40 -10.21
C LEU A 48 3.79 13.08 -9.23
N ALA A 49 4.22 14.17 -8.59
CA ALA A 49 3.34 15.07 -7.86
C ALA A 49 2.76 16.08 -8.85
N LEU A 50 1.43 16.17 -8.89
CA LEU A 50 0.70 17.05 -9.80
C LEU A 50 -0.12 18.05 -8.99
N GLN A 51 -0.03 19.32 -9.36
CA GLN A 51 -0.79 20.42 -8.74
C GLN A 51 -1.38 21.33 -9.80
N GLY A 52 -2.64 21.75 -9.60
CA GLY A 52 -3.39 22.55 -10.56
C GLY A 52 -4.18 21.72 -11.57
N MET A 53 -4.28 20.40 -11.34
CA MET A 53 -5.01 19.50 -12.23
C MET A 53 -6.51 19.82 -12.23
N SER A 54 -7.06 20.05 -13.43
CA SER A 54 -8.49 20.19 -13.62
C SER A 54 -9.20 18.84 -13.46
N PRO A 55 -10.45 18.79 -12.95
CA PRO A 55 -11.20 17.54 -12.86
C PRO A 55 -11.36 16.83 -14.21
N ALA A 56 -11.56 17.56 -15.30
CA ALA A 56 -11.69 16.98 -16.64
C ALA A 56 -10.42 16.24 -17.08
N LEU A 57 -9.24 16.86 -16.88
CA LEU A 57 -7.96 16.22 -17.19
C LEU A 57 -7.69 15.00 -16.30
N LEU A 58 -8.12 15.05 -15.03
CA LEU A 58 -8.01 13.91 -14.13
C LEU A 58 -8.85 12.73 -14.62
N ASP A 59 -10.11 12.97 -14.99
CA ASP A 59 -11.01 11.93 -15.49
C ASP A 59 -10.46 11.32 -16.78
N GLU A 60 -10.00 12.14 -17.74
CA GLU A 60 -9.35 11.67 -18.97
C GLU A 60 -8.09 10.82 -18.71
N LEU A 61 -7.25 11.23 -17.75
CA LEU A 61 -6.06 10.47 -17.34
C LEU A 61 -6.45 9.15 -16.67
N LEU A 62 -7.45 9.16 -15.80
CA LEU A 62 -7.89 7.97 -15.09
C LEU A 62 -8.45 6.93 -16.05
N ASP A 63 -9.27 7.34 -17.02
CA ASP A 63 -9.78 6.43 -18.06
C ASP A 63 -8.61 5.78 -18.83
N GLU A 64 -7.63 6.57 -19.29
CA GLU A 64 -6.46 6.05 -20.01
C GLU A 64 -5.60 5.08 -19.16
N LEU A 65 -5.43 5.37 -17.86
CA LEU A 65 -4.59 4.58 -16.96
C LEU A 65 -5.30 3.32 -16.42
N LEU A 66 -6.63 3.35 -16.31
CA LEU A 66 -7.46 2.26 -15.79
C LEU A 66 -7.98 1.32 -16.90
N ASP A 67 -8.07 1.78 -18.16
CA ASP A 67 -8.48 0.98 -19.33
C ASP A 67 -7.56 -0.22 -19.64
N GLY A 68 -6.51 -0.46 -18.84
CA GLY A 68 -5.68 -1.66 -18.91
C GLY A 68 -6.24 -2.89 -18.17
N SER A 69 -7.40 -2.79 -17.50
CA SER A 69 -7.94 -3.87 -16.64
C SER A 69 -9.15 -4.62 -17.20
N GLU A 70 -9.20 -4.94 -18.49
CA GLU A 70 -10.01 -6.07 -18.95
C GLU A 70 -9.20 -6.92 -19.92
N GLY A 71 -8.82 -8.11 -19.45
CA GLY A 71 -8.19 -9.14 -20.26
C GLY A 71 -9.16 -9.70 -21.28
N GLU A 72 -9.42 -8.96 -22.35
CA GLU A 72 -9.87 -9.53 -23.61
C GLU A 72 -8.70 -9.59 -24.58
N LEU A 73 -8.33 -10.82 -24.92
CA LEU A 73 -7.32 -11.18 -25.91
C LEU A 73 -7.75 -10.73 -27.32
N HIS A 74 -7.72 -9.42 -27.58
CA HIS A 74 -7.86 -8.90 -28.93
C HIS A 74 -6.47 -8.70 -29.55
N GLN A 75 -6.02 -9.73 -30.27
CA GLN A 75 -4.94 -9.65 -31.23
C GLN A 75 -5.34 -8.71 -32.37
N HIS A 76 -5.07 -7.41 -32.28
CA HIS A 76 -4.84 -6.55 -33.45
C HIS A 76 -3.85 -5.44 -33.09
N GLN A 77 -2.88 -5.25 -33.97
CA GLN A 77 -1.72 -4.38 -33.83
C GLN A 77 -2.10 -2.90 -33.72
N HIS A 78 -2.08 -2.36 -32.50
CA HIS A 78 -1.59 -1.01 -32.24
C HIS A 78 -0.77 -1.04 -30.95
N GLN A 79 0.51 -0.71 -31.09
CA GLN A 79 1.54 -0.81 -30.06
C GLN A 79 1.43 0.34 -29.06
N HIS A 80 0.23 0.61 -28.53
CA HIS A 80 0.08 1.48 -27.38
C HIS A 80 0.61 0.70 -26.17
N GLN A 81 1.82 1.03 -25.73
CA GLN A 81 2.32 0.58 -24.44
C GLN A 81 1.39 1.16 -23.37
N HIS A 82 0.41 0.38 -22.94
CA HIS A 82 -0.52 0.78 -21.89
C HIS A 82 0.30 1.10 -20.63
N GLN A 83 0.20 2.35 -20.17
CA GLN A 83 0.82 2.76 -18.93
C GLN A 83 -0.11 2.39 -17.79
N HIS A 84 0.33 1.47 -16.93
CA HIS A 84 -0.41 1.18 -15.71
C HIS A 84 -0.01 2.15 -14.61
N GLY A 85 -1.00 2.82 -14.05
CA GLY A 85 -0.81 3.74 -12.95
C GLY A 85 -2.13 4.08 -12.27
N TYR A 86 -2.05 4.84 -11.20
CA TYR A 86 -3.23 5.28 -10.47
C TYR A 86 -2.99 6.61 -9.76
N TRP A 87 -4.09 7.27 -9.43
CA TRP A 87 -4.10 8.57 -8.78
C TRP A 87 -4.29 8.44 -7.27
N LEU A 88 -3.46 9.15 -6.53
CA LEU A 88 -3.58 9.34 -5.09
C LEU A 88 -3.91 10.80 -4.80
N ALA A 89 -5.18 11.10 -4.54
CA ALA A 89 -5.62 12.44 -4.18
C ALA A 89 -5.01 12.86 -2.84
N SER A 90 -4.42 14.05 -2.79
CA SER A 90 -3.87 14.67 -1.56
C SER A 90 -4.48 16.03 -1.25
N GLY A 91 -5.47 16.47 -2.04
CA GLY A 91 -6.22 17.69 -1.86
C GLY A 91 -6.95 18.12 -3.14
N PRO A 92 -7.69 19.24 -3.10
CA PRO A 92 -8.32 19.81 -4.28
C PRO A 92 -7.24 20.13 -5.33
N GLN A 93 -7.39 19.59 -6.54
CA GLN A 93 -6.46 19.78 -7.68
C GLN A 93 -5.00 19.37 -7.39
N ARG A 94 -4.78 18.54 -6.36
CA ARG A 94 -3.45 18.08 -5.97
C ARG A 94 -3.47 16.60 -5.66
N GLY A 95 -2.47 15.90 -6.17
CA GLY A 95 -2.29 14.48 -5.89
C GLY A 95 -1.03 13.96 -6.51
N MET A 96 -0.91 12.65 -6.49
CA MET A 96 0.24 11.93 -6.99
C MET A 96 -0.22 10.91 -8.01
N LEU A 97 0.42 10.94 -9.17
CA LEU A 97 0.30 9.89 -10.17
C LEU A 97 1.40 8.87 -9.92
N VAL A 98 1.01 7.66 -9.55
CA VAL A 98 1.93 6.52 -9.36
C VAL A 98 1.90 5.69 -10.63
N LEU A 99 3.08 5.41 -11.19
CA LEU A 99 3.24 4.64 -12.42
C LEU A 99 4.09 3.40 -12.14
N GLU A 100 3.65 2.26 -12.69
CA GLU A 100 4.40 1.00 -12.68
C GLU A 100 5.51 0.97 -13.74
N SER A 101 5.64 2.04 -14.52
CA SER A 101 6.69 2.25 -15.52
C SER A 101 6.99 3.74 -15.63
N ARG A 102 8.13 4.13 -16.24
CA ARG A 102 8.35 5.55 -16.51
C ARG A 102 7.29 6.10 -17.46
N ALA A 103 6.85 7.34 -17.22
CA ALA A 103 5.95 8.08 -18.07
C ALA A 103 6.45 8.06 -19.52
N SER A 104 5.54 7.74 -20.44
CA SER A 104 5.81 7.78 -21.87
C SER A 104 6.03 9.23 -22.29
N SER A 105 6.75 9.45 -23.40
CA SER A 105 6.90 10.80 -23.95
C SER A 105 5.55 11.44 -24.25
N ALA A 106 4.58 10.66 -24.73
CA ALA A 106 3.22 11.13 -24.99
C ALA A 106 2.51 11.62 -23.72
N LEU A 107 2.61 10.87 -22.61
CA LEU A 107 2.06 11.30 -21.32
C LEU A 107 2.75 12.58 -20.83
N VAL A 108 4.08 12.64 -20.90
CA VAL A 108 4.85 13.83 -20.48
C VAL A 108 4.47 15.06 -21.30
N GLU A 109 4.43 14.94 -22.62
CA GLU A 109 4.04 16.03 -23.52
C GLU A 109 2.61 16.52 -23.22
N ARG A 110 1.68 15.60 -22.98
CA ARG A 110 0.30 15.94 -22.62
C ARG A 110 0.21 16.66 -21.29
N LEU A 111 0.90 16.18 -20.26
CA LEU A 111 0.95 16.88 -18.97
C LEU A 111 1.58 18.28 -19.09
N GLN A 112 2.51 18.48 -20.02
CA GLN A 112 3.13 19.78 -20.27
C GLN A 112 2.25 20.75 -21.09
N GLN A 113 1.22 20.27 -21.78
CA GLN A 113 0.30 21.13 -22.55
C GLN A 113 -0.65 21.95 -21.66
N ASP A 114 -0.90 21.50 -20.44
CA ASP A 114 -1.71 22.25 -19.47
C ASP A 114 -0.84 23.28 -18.74
N ALA A 115 -0.99 24.54 -19.12
CA ALA A 115 -0.23 25.66 -18.53
C ALA A 115 -0.52 25.89 -17.04
N GLY A 116 -1.62 25.36 -16.50
CA GLY A 116 -1.97 25.42 -15.08
C GLY A 116 -1.38 24.27 -14.25
N LEU A 117 -0.82 23.25 -14.89
CA LEU A 117 -0.35 22.05 -14.25
C LEU A 117 1.13 22.14 -13.89
N MET A 118 1.43 21.98 -12.60
CA MET A 118 2.79 21.76 -12.12
C MET A 118 3.02 20.26 -11.93
N VAL A 119 4.05 19.72 -12.59
CA VAL A 119 4.44 18.31 -12.51
C VAL A 119 5.84 18.21 -11.92
N THR A 120 6.03 17.41 -10.89
CA THR A 120 7.34 17.18 -10.27
C THR A 120 7.57 15.69 -10.07
N ASP A 121 8.70 15.17 -10.55
CA ASP A 121 9.12 13.80 -10.22
C ASP A 121 9.57 13.74 -8.75
N VAL A 122 8.80 13.04 -7.93
CA VAL A 122 9.05 12.88 -6.49
C VAL A 122 9.42 11.45 -6.13
N SER A 123 9.65 10.57 -7.11
CA SER A 123 9.87 9.12 -6.92
C SER A 123 10.92 8.81 -5.84
N HIS A 124 12.03 9.55 -5.84
CA HIS A 124 13.14 9.34 -4.89
C HIS A 124 12.80 9.64 -3.43
N GLY A 125 11.73 10.40 -3.17
CA GLY A 125 11.28 10.78 -1.83
C GLY A 125 10.34 9.77 -1.18
N TRP A 126 9.85 8.78 -1.93
CA TRP A 126 8.82 7.85 -1.46
C TRP A 126 9.33 6.40 -1.45
N CYS A 127 8.72 5.60 -0.58
CA CYS A 127 8.86 4.16 -0.50
C CYS A 127 7.48 3.54 -0.59
N ARG A 128 7.35 2.41 -1.31
CA ARG A 128 6.11 1.62 -1.39
C ARG A 128 6.28 0.36 -0.56
N LEU A 129 5.36 0.16 0.38
CA LEU A 129 5.17 -1.08 1.11
C LEU A 129 3.92 -1.76 0.57
N ARG A 130 4.02 -3.03 0.18
CA ARG A 130 2.86 -3.85 -0.18
C ARG A 130 2.47 -4.68 1.03
N LEU A 131 1.20 -4.64 1.38
CA LEU A 131 0.60 -5.36 2.48
C LEU A 131 -0.47 -6.27 1.92
N SER A 132 -0.31 -7.58 2.11
CA SER A 132 -1.26 -8.58 1.65
C SER A 132 -1.78 -9.42 2.81
N GLY A 133 -3.00 -9.93 2.70
CA GLY A 133 -3.66 -10.79 3.67
C GLY A 133 -5.00 -10.25 4.18
N GLY A 134 -5.90 -11.16 4.54
CA GLY A 134 -7.29 -10.82 4.91
C GLY A 134 -7.42 -9.92 6.14
N ALA A 135 -6.40 -9.87 6.99
CA ALA A 135 -6.38 -9.05 8.20
C ALA A 135 -5.69 -7.68 8.02
N VAL A 136 -5.15 -7.33 6.84
CA VAL A 136 -4.38 -6.07 6.64
C VAL A 136 -5.20 -4.84 7.01
N ARG A 137 -6.45 -4.77 6.57
CA ARG A 137 -7.34 -3.63 6.87
C ARG A 137 -7.59 -3.49 8.36
N ALA A 138 -7.88 -4.61 9.04
CA ALA A 138 -8.11 -4.64 10.49
C ALA A 138 -6.85 -4.25 11.28
N LEU A 139 -5.68 -4.73 10.86
CA LEU A 139 -4.39 -4.39 11.44
C LEU A 139 -4.15 -2.88 11.40
N LEU A 140 -4.38 -2.24 10.24
CA LEU A 140 -4.18 -0.81 10.06
C LEU A 140 -5.23 0.04 10.77
N GLN A 141 -6.49 -0.43 10.87
CA GLN A 141 -7.60 0.32 11.44
C GLN A 141 -7.35 0.77 12.89
N GLY A 142 -6.57 0.00 13.66
CA GLY A 142 -6.25 0.35 15.05
C GLY A 142 -5.44 1.65 15.20
N ASP A 143 -4.67 2.02 14.17
CA ASP A 143 -3.75 3.17 14.18
C ASP A 143 -4.09 4.22 13.11
N ILE A 144 -5.18 4.01 12.36
CA ILE A 144 -5.68 4.89 11.30
C ILE A 144 -7.11 5.32 11.62
N SER A 145 -7.36 6.63 11.63
CA SER A 145 -8.70 7.18 11.91
C SER A 145 -9.68 7.07 10.75
N ALA A 146 -9.18 6.94 9.52
CA ALA A 146 -10.03 6.72 8.35
C ALA A 146 -10.63 5.32 8.39
N GLU A 147 -11.88 5.18 7.94
CA GLU A 147 -12.56 3.88 7.86
C GLU A 147 -12.02 3.06 6.69
N LEU A 148 -11.46 1.88 6.97
CA LEU A 148 -10.78 1.01 6.01
C LEU A 148 -11.58 -0.24 5.65
N SER A 149 -12.85 -0.34 6.06
CA SER A 149 -13.71 -1.43 5.56
C SER A 149 -13.86 -1.37 4.05
N ILE A 150 -14.10 -2.54 3.44
CA ILE A 150 -14.23 -2.69 1.99
C ILE A 150 -15.38 -1.84 1.41
N HIS A 151 -16.39 -1.53 2.21
CA HIS A 151 -17.53 -0.70 1.82
C HIS A 151 -17.21 0.79 1.81
N ALA A 152 -16.38 1.27 2.75
CA ALA A 152 -16.00 2.68 2.82
C ALA A 152 -14.82 3.02 1.90
N TRP A 153 -13.89 2.07 1.74
CA TRP A 153 -12.69 2.22 0.92
C TRP A 153 -12.46 0.97 0.05
N PRO A 154 -13.19 0.84 -1.06
CA PRO A 154 -13.09 -0.30 -1.97
C PRO A 154 -11.77 -0.31 -2.76
N PRO A 155 -11.43 -1.42 -3.44
CA PRO A 155 -10.28 -1.49 -4.33
C PRO A 155 -10.37 -0.46 -5.46
N GLY A 156 -9.22 -0.06 -5.99
CA GLY A 156 -9.07 1.00 -6.99
C GLY A 156 -9.02 2.41 -6.41
N GLN A 157 -9.19 2.59 -5.10
CA GLN A 157 -9.22 3.91 -4.47
C GLN A 157 -7.94 4.26 -3.73
N GLY A 158 -7.50 5.50 -3.92
CA GLY A 158 -6.45 6.15 -3.14
C GLY A 158 -6.99 6.85 -1.89
N LEU A 159 -6.23 6.82 -0.80
CA LEU A 159 -6.60 7.47 0.46
C LEU A 159 -5.36 8.13 1.10
N ALA A 160 -5.41 9.44 1.30
CA ALA A 160 -4.43 10.15 2.12
C ALA A 160 -4.84 10.10 3.60
N THR A 161 -3.94 9.64 4.47
CA THR A 161 -4.22 9.49 5.91
C THR A 161 -2.93 9.57 6.75
N ALA A 162 -3.02 9.28 8.03
CA ALA A 162 -1.85 9.13 8.90
C ALA A 162 -1.88 7.77 9.63
N TYR A 163 -0.72 7.13 9.70
CA TYR A 163 -0.48 5.93 10.50
C TYR A 163 0.49 6.29 11.62
N ARG A 164 0.04 6.17 12.88
CA ARG A 164 0.83 6.53 14.07
C ARG A 164 1.44 7.95 13.98
N GLY A 165 0.67 8.89 13.44
CA GLY A 165 1.08 10.29 13.27
C GLY A 165 1.98 10.59 12.07
N VAL A 166 2.36 9.58 11.28
CA VAL A 166 3.10 9.76 10.02
C VAL A 166 2.12 9.84 8.86
N ALA A 167 2.22 10.89 8.05
CA ALA A 167 1.44 11.03 6.82
C ALA A 167 1.81 9.91 5.82
N ILE A 168 0.80 9.22 5.33
CA ILE A 168 0.91 8.13 4.36
C ILE A 168 -0.17 8.28 3.29
N LEU A 169 0.05 7.63 2.15
CA LEU A 169 -0.99 7.40 1.16
C LEU A 169 -1.24 5.90 1.05
N LEU A 170 -2.49 5.51 1.00
CA LEU A 170 -2.92 4.12 0.81
C LEU A 170 -3.54 3.97 -0.58
N TYR A 171 -3.35 2.81 -1.19
CA TYR A 171 -4.04 2.40 -2.40
C TYR A 171 -4.57 0.98 -2.25
N GLY A 172 -5.87 0.78 -2.46
CA GLY A 172 -6.49 -0.54 -2.38
C GLY A 172 -6.32 -1.29 -3.69
N ARG A 173 -5.36 -2.22 -3.78
CA ARG A 173 -5.18 -3.06 -4.97
C ARG A 173 -6.28 -4.10 -5.11
N ALA A 174 -6.67 -4.70 -3.99
CA ALA A 174 -7.73 -5.68 -3.87
C ALA A 174 -8.32 -5.63 -2.44
N GLU A 175 -9.24 -6.54 -2.13
CA GLU A 175 -9.80 -6.64 -0.78
C GLU A 175 -8.72 -6.89 0.28
N ALA A 176 -7.78 -7.78 -0.04
CA ALA A 176 -6.69 -8.22 0.84
C ALA A 176 -5.29 -7.84 0.30
N ASP A 177 -5.19 -6.85 -0.59
CA ASP A 177 -3.91 -6.33 -1.11
C ASP A 177 -3.98 -4.80 -1.11
N ILE A 178 -3.05 -4.16 -0.38
CA ILE A 178 -2.98 -2.73 -0.17
C ILE A 178 -1.55 -2.27 -0.36
N GLU A 179 -1.39 -1.12 -1.01
CA GLU A 179 -0.11 -0.43 -1.11
C GLU A 179 -0.10 0.78 -0.18
N LEU A 180 0.98 0.92 0.57
CA LEU A 180 1.24 2.03 1.48
C LEU A 180 2.46 2.81 0.97
N PHE A 181 2.25 4.09 0.71
CA PHE A 181 3.28 5.04 0.34
C PHE A 181 3.66 5.89 1.54
N VAL A 182 4.95 5.91 1.83
CA VAL A 182 5.51 6.69 2.93
C VAL A 182 6.76 7.42 2.47
N GLN A 183 7.03 8.58 3.07
CA GLN A 183 8.30 9.28 2.88
C GLN A 183 9.47 8.34 3.19
N ARG A 184 10.46 8.30 2.30
CA ARG A 184 11.58 7.36 2.34
C ARG A 184 12.36 7.40 3.66
N SER A 185 12.49 8.58 4.26
CA SER A 185 13.15 8.79 5.55
C SER A 185 12.42 8.13 6.73
N LEU A 186 11.10 7.88 6.60
CA LEU A 186 10.26 7.29 7.64
C LEU A 186 9.90 5.82 7.37
N ALA A 187 10.25 5.31 6.19
CA ALA A 187 9.90 3.96 5.76
C ALA A 187 10.35 2.87 6.73
N ARG A 188 11.57 3.00 7.29
CA ARG A 188 12.09 2.04 8.28
C ARG A 188 11.26 2.02 9.56
N SER A 189 10.87 3.18 10.08
CA SER A 189 10.06 3.25 11.30
C SER A 189 8.67 2.66 11.07
N VAL A 190 8.05 2.98 9.93
CA VAL A 190 6.74 2.41 9.57
C VAL A 190 6.82 0.90 9.41
N TRP A 191 7.86 0.38 8.76
CA TRP A 191 8.09 -1.07 8.65
C TRP A 191 8.14 -1.74 10.03
N GLN A 192 8.96 -1.20 10.94
CA GLN A 192 9.10 -1.75 12.30
C GLN A 192 7.78 -1.73 13.07
N TRP A 193 7.01 -0.65 12.97
CA TRP A 193 5.69 -0.59 13.60
C TRP A 193 4.69 -1.57 13.01
N LEU A 194 4.78 -1.87 11.71
CA LEU A 194 3.97 -2.90 11.07
C LEU A 194 4.39 -4.29 11.55
N GLU A 195 5.69 -4.57 11.68
CA GLU A 195 6.19 -5.82 12.28
C GLU A 195 5.68 -5.98 13.71
N ASP A 196 5.80 -4.95 14.54
CA ASP A 196 5.31 -4.95 15.93
C ASP A 196 3.80 -5.20 15.98
N ALA A 197 3.03 -4.58 15.08
CA ALA A 197 1.59 -4.76 15.01
C ALA A 197 1.22 -6.18 14.57
N ILE A 198 1.93 -6.74 13.58
CA ILE A 198 1.74 -8.12 13.12
C ILE A 198 2.08 -9.10 14.26
N GLU A 199 3.14 -8.84 15.03
CA GLU A 199 3.51 -9.66 16.19
C GLU A 199 2.46 -9.55 17.31
N GLY A 200 2.05 -8.34 17.66
CA GLY A 200 1.01 -8.11 18.68
C GLY A 200 -0.34 -8.73 18.31
N ALA A 201 -0.73 -8.71 17.04
CA ALA A 201 -1.94 -9.38 16.56
C ALA A 201 -1.89 -10.91 16.79
N ASN A 202 -0.70 -11.52 16.79
CA ASN A 202 -0.55 -12.95 17.08
C ASN A 202 -0.83 -13.29 18.55
N HIS A 203 -0.55 -12.35 19.46
CA HIS A 203 -0.78 -12.53 20.90
C HIS A 203 -2.20 -12.15 21.32
N GLY A 204 -2.87 -11.24 20.58
CA GLY A 204 -4.27 -10.87 20.82
C GLY A 204 -5.30 -11.87 20.27
N LEU A 205 -4.86 -12.80 19.43
CA LEU A 205 -5.68 -13.88 18.84
C LEU A 205 -5.37 -15.25 19.45
N GLU A 206 -4.67 -15.30 20.59
CA GLU A 206 -4.50 -16.53 21.35
C GLU A 206 -5.87 -16.97 21.89
N LEU A 207 -6.47 -17.89 21.14
CA LEU A 207 -7.69 -18.64 21.36
C LEU A 207 -8.05 -18.72 22.85
N GLU A 208 -9.16 -18.11 23.25
CA GLU A 208 -9.94 -18.66 24.35
C GLU A 208 -10.30 -20.10 23.93
N PRO A 209 -9.77 -21.16 24.56
CA PRO A 209 -10.33 -22.47 24.36
C PRO A 209 -11.77 -22.38 24.83
N SER A 210 -12.71 -22.57 23.91
CA SER A 210 -14.13 -22.69 24.23
C SER A 210 -14.38 -23.97 25.03
N THR A 211 -13.94 -23.99 26.28
CA THR A 211 -14.47 -24.88 27.30
C THR A 211 -15.84 -24.36 27.70
N THR A 212 -16.88 -24.86 27.04
CA THR A 212 -18.13 -25.33 27.67
C THR A 212 -19.07 -25.83 26.58
N GLY A 213 -19.32 -27.14 26.57
CA GLY A 213 -20.28 -27.75 25.67
C GLY A 213 -20.24 -29.26 25.69
N THR A 214 -20.45 -29.84 26.88
CA THR A 214 -20.77 -31.26 27.07
C THR A 214 -21.86 -31.68 26.09
N GLY A 215 -21.50 -32.54 25.13
CA GLY A 215 -22.41 -33.09 24.13
C GLY A 215 -21.83 -34.38 23.58
N LEU A 216 -21.95 -35.45 24.36
CA LEU A 216 -21.75 -36.82 23.90
C LEU A 216 -22.73 -37.12 22.75
N ALA A 217 -22.22 -37.38 21.56
CA ALA A 217 -22.85 -38.25 20.58
C ALA A 217 -21.78 -38.85 19.67
N THR A 218 -21.29 -40.01 20.08
CA THR A 218 -20.65 -41.00 19.20
C THR A 218 -21.67 -41.49 18.16
N THR A 219 -21.15 -42.04 17.05
CA THR A 219 -21.81 -42.87 16.00
C THR A 219 -22.51 -42.06 14.88
N ILE A 220 -22.35 -42.28 13.56
CA ILE A 220 -21.75 -43.32 12.68
C ILE A 220 -21.36 -42.61 11.36
N SER A 221 -20.18 -42.87 10.79
CA SER A 221 -19.96 -42.71 9.33
C SER A 221 -19.59 -44.06 8.73
N ALA A 222 -20.45 -44.50 7.81
CA ALA A 222 -20.24 -45.66 6.97
C ALA A 222 -19.23 -45.32 5.88
N GLU A 223 -18.16 -46.11 5.76
CA GLU A 223 -17.32 -46.11 4.56
C GLU A 223 -17.00 -47.55 4.14
N LYS A 224 -17.89 -48.05 3.29
CA LYS A 224 -17.62 -48.74 2.02
C LYS A 224 -16.19 -49.27 1.82
N VAL A 225 -15.96 -50.53 2.17
CA VAL A 225 -14.92 -51.37 1.55
C VAL A 225 -15.61 -52.25 0.52
N ALA A 226 -15.57 -51.80 -0.74
CA ALA A 226 -15.79 -52.65 -1.89
C ALA A 226 -14.41 -52.91 -2.51
N ASN A 227 -13.97 -54.16 -2.47
CA ASN A 227 -13.33 -54.90 -3.56
C ASN A 227 -12.39 -55.95 -2.98
N GLU A 228 -12.82 -57.21 -2.93
CA GLU A 228 -12.00 -58.30 -3.50
C GLU A 228 -12.90 -59.49 -3.87
N ASP A 229 -12.81 -59.79 -5.16
CA ASP A 229 -13.50 -60.79 -5.94
C ASP A 229 -12.82 -62.17 -5.78
N ARG A 230 -13.57 -63.23 -6.12
CA ARG A 230 -13.15 -64.64 -6.38
C ARG A 230 -12.83 -65.48 -5.14
N GLY A 231 -13.44 -66.64 -4.90
CA GLY A 231 -14.13 -67.59 -5.76
C GLY A 231 -13.61 -69.00 -5.42
N GLY A 232 -14.49 -69.98 -5.20
CA GLY A 232 -14.04 -71.37 -5.08
C GLY A 232 -14.91 -72.33 -4.26
N LEU A 233 -15.93 -72.89 -4.92
CA LEU A 233 -16.26 -74.33 -4.94
C LEU A 233 -15.77 -75.21 -3.77
N ARG A 234 -16.69 -75.65 -2.89
CA ARG A 234 -17.29 -77.01 -2.88
C ARG A 234 -18.23 -77.18 -1.69
#